data_AF-A0A3B4T2Q7-F1
#
_entry.id   AF-A0A3B4T2Q7-F1
#
_cell.length_a   1.000
_cell.length_b   1.000
_cell.length_c   1.000
_cell.angle_alpha   90.00
_cell.angle_beta   90.00
_cell.angle_gamma   90.00
#
_symmetry.space_group_name_H-M   'P 1'
#
loop_
_entity.id
_entity.type
_entity.pdbx_description
1 polymer ?
#
loop_
_entity_poly.entity_id
_entity_poly.type
_entity_poly.pdbx_seq_one_letter_code
_entity_poly.pdbx_strand_id
1 'polypeptide(L)'
;MHSDPSMWTVHVGLTQQLVHGAQSLAVEQIIYHARYRPKGLDYDVALMKLAVSLVFNGTGPICLPNHGEDFVEGTMCWISGWGATEADETSLVLHSATVPLLSTKTCNQPEVYRGLISSWMICAGYLEGGVDSCQDSLLLGPVKSSLQS
;
A
#
# COMPACT_ATOMS: atom_id res chain seq x y z
N MET A 1 -5.77 3.24 -17.16
CA MET A 1 -4.52 3.44 -16.40
C MET A 1 -3.95 4.79 -16.80
N HIS A 2 -3.91 5.74 -15.87
CA HIS A 2 -3.45 7.11 -16.14
C HIS A 2 -1.93 7.17 -16.07
N SER A 3 -1.30 6.94 -17.21
CA SER A 3 0.16 6.93 -17.36
C SER A 3 0.76 8.31 -17.63
N ASP A 4 -0.04 9.38 -17.63
CA ASP A 4 0.43 10.74 -17.84
C ASP A 4 1.02 11.30 -16.54
N PRO A 5 2.35 11.48 -16.42
CA PRO A 5 2.99 11.97 -15.21
C PRO A 5 2.52 13.37 -14.80
N SER A 6 2.05 14.19 -15.76
CA SER A 6 1.63 15.57 -15.50
C SER A 6 0.37 15.67 -14.63
N MET A 7 -0.41 14.59 -14.52
CA MET A 7 -1.58 14.52 -13.66
C MET A 7 -1.25 14.14 -12.21
N TRP A 8 0.01 13.86 -11.90
CA TRP A 8 0.42 13.34 -10.59
C TRP A 8 1.37 14.30 -9.87
N THR A 9 1.18 14.41 -8.56
CA THR A 9 2.07 15.12 -7.64
C THR A 9 2.29 14.25 -6.41
N VAL A 10 3.53 14.18 -5.94
CA VAL A 10 3.90 13.44 -4.73
C VAL A 10 4.12 14.44 -3.59
N HIS A 11 3.42 14.23 -2.48
CA HIS A 11 3.62 14.99 -1.24
C HIS A 11 4.38 14.13 -0.23
N VAL A 12 5.38 14.72 0.45
CA VAL A 12 6.21 14.01 1.43
C VAL A 12 6.29 14.76 2.75
N GLY A 13 6.55 14.02 3.84
CA GLY A 13 6.71 14.59 5.18
C GLY A 13 5.40 15.02 5.86
N LEU A 14 4.27 14.51 5.38
CA LEU A 14 2.96 14.81 5.94
C LEU A 14 2.55 13.75 6.97
N THR A 15 1.96 14.22 8.07
CA THR A 15 1.12 13.41 8.98
C THR A 15 -0.32 13.91 9.03
N GLN A 16 -0.60 15.06 8.40
CA GLN A 16 -1.94 15.60 8.19
C GLN A 16 -2.14 15.87 6.70
N GLN A 17 -3.33 15.57 6.16
CA GLN A 17 -3.66 15.81 4.74
C GLN A 17 -3.71 17.30 4.37
N LEU A 18 -3.65 18.20 5.35
CA LEU A 18 -3.49 19.63 5.11
C LEU A 18 -2.14 19.87 4.42
N VAL A 19 -2.16 20.04 3.10
CA VAL A 19 -0.97 20.23 2.24
C VAL A 19 -0.20 21.53 2.56
N HIS A 20 -0.65 22.32 3.54
CA HIS A 20 0.02 23.55 3.94
C HIS A 20 1.39 23.26 4.54
N GLY A 21 2.45 23.59 3.81
CA GLY A 21 3.84 23.31 4.20
C GLY A 21 4.41 21.98 3.71
N ALA A 22 3.63 21.18 2.96
CA ALA A 22 4.10 19.93 2.37
C ALA A 22 5.10 20.20 1.23
N GLN A 23 6.19 19.43 1.19
CA GLN A 23 7.02 19.39 0.00
C GLN A 23 6.28 18.65 -1.11
N SER A 24 5.95 19.37 -2.19
CA SER A 24 5.20 18.86 -3.34
C SER A 24 6.16 18.68 -4.53
N LEU A 25 6.16 17.48 -5.11
CA LEU A 25 7.15 17.07 -6.11
C LEU A 25 6.43 16.59 -7.37
N ALA A 26 6.81 17.17 -8.50
CA ALA A 26 6.32 16.74 -9.81
C ALA A 26 6.88 15.35 -10.17
N VAL A 27 6.08 14.58 -10.91
CA VAL A 27 6.44 13.25 -11.38
C VAL A 27 7.01 13.36 -12.79
N GLU A 28 8.20 12.83 -13.01
CA GLU A 28 8.85 12.77 -14.33
C GLU A 28 8.34 11.56 -15.13
N GLN A 29 8.22 10.42 -14.46
CA GLN A 29 7.91 9.16 -15.11
C GLN A 29 7.19 8.20 -14.16
N ILE A 30 6.23 7.46 -14.71
CA ILE A 30 5.55 6.34 -14.03
C ILE A 30 5.95 5.04 -14.75
N ILE A 31 6.52 4.10 -14.01
CA ILE A 31 7.05 2.84 -14.52
C ILE A 31 6.26 1.69 -13.88
N TYR A 32 5.34 1.11 -14.64
CA TYR A 32 4.59 -0.07 -14.20
C TYR A 32 5.42 -1.33 -14.36
N HIS A 33 5.18 -2.32 -13.50
CA HIS A 33 5.77 -3.64 -13.70
C HIS A 33 5.33 -4.24 -15.05
N ALA A 34 6.29 -4.69 -15.87
CA ALA A 34 6.04 -5.14 -17.25
C ALA A 34 5.06 -6.32 -17.36
N ARG A 35 4.89 -7.09 -16.28
CA ARG A 35 3.96 -8.23 -16.19
C ARG A 35 2.60 -7.90 -15.58
N TYR A 36 2.37 -6.68 -15.13
CA TYR A 36 1.10 -6.29 -14.53
C TYR A 36 -0.06 -6.44 -15.52
N ARG A 37 -1.16 -7.05 -15.07
CA ARG A 37 -2.41 -7.17 -15.83
C ARG A 37 -3.60 -6.88 -14.89
N PRO A 38 -4.51 -5.93 -15.23
CA PRO A 38 -5.59 -5.52 -14.33
C PRO A 38 -6.50 -6.64 -13.84
N LYS A 39 -6.70 -7.69 -14.64
CA LYS A 39 -7.62 -8.79 -14.32
C LYS A 39 -7.12 -9.69 -13.19
N GLY A 40 -5.81 -9.87 -13.06
CA GLY A 40 -5.21 -10.82 -12.11
C GLY A 40 -4.63 -10.15 -10.87
N LEU A 41 -4.40 -8.84 -10.91
CA LEU A 41 -3.73 -8.07 -9.84
C LEU A 41 -2.33 -8.57 -9.46
N ASP A 42 -1.81 -9.57 -10.16
CA ASP A 42 -0.40 -9.96 -10.06
C ASP A 42 0.50 -8.83 -10.53
N TYR A 43 1.62 -8.67 -9.83
CA TYR A 43 2.61 -7.61 -10.08
C TYR A 43 2.02 -6.19 -9.97
N ASP A 44 1.07 -5.97 -9.05
CA ASP A 44 0.48 -4.67 -8.72
C ASP A 44 1.50 -3.77 -8.02
N VAL A 45 2.52 -3.34 -8.76
CA VAL A 45 3.60 -2.47 -8.29
C VAL A 45 4.04 -1.54 -9.42
N ALA A 46 4.35 -0.30 -9.07
CA ALA A 46 4.88 0.71 -9.98
C ALA A 46 5.91 1.58 -9.26
N LEU A 47 6.82 2.18 -10.04
CA LEU A 47 7.76 3.19 -9.56
C LEU A 47 7.36 4.56 -10.11
N MET A 48 7.41 5.58 -9.26
CA MET A 48 7.22 6.98 -9.66
C MET A 48 8.56 7.70 -9.52
N LYS A 49 9.14 8.09 -10.65
CA LYS A 49 10.38 8.87 -10.68
C LYS A 49 10.03 10.35 -10.50
N LEU A 50 10.61 10.97 -9.48
CA LEU A 50 10.44 12.41 -9.22
C LEU A 50 11.27 13.23 -10.21
N ALA A 51 10.75 14.37 -10.65
CA ALA A 51 11.45 15.30 -11.55
C ALA A 51 12.68 15.95 -10.89
N VAL A 52 12.72 16.00 -9.57
CA VAL A 52 13.85 16.50 -8.78
C VAL A 52 14.10 15.53 -7.63
N SER A 53 15.38 15.28 -7.32
CA SER A 53 15.76 14.47 -6.17
C SER A 53 15.24 15.07 -4.87
N LEU A 54 14.66 14.22 -4.02
CA LEU A 54 14.16 14.62 -2.71
C LEU A 54 15.33 14.97 -1.78
N VAL A 55 15.23 16.12 -1.12
CA VAL A 55 16.10 16.48 0.01
C VAL A 55 15.44 15.99 1.29
N PHE A 56 16.09 15.05 1.97
CA PHE A 56 15.59 14.49 3.22
C PHE A 56 15.76 15.49 4.37
N ASN A 57 14.65 15.89 4.98
CA ASN A 57 14.61 16.76 6.15
C ASN A 57 13.58 16.23 7.15
N GLY A 58 14.01 15.36 8.06
CA GLY A 58 13.10 14.60 8.94
C GLY A 58 12.29 13.51 8.21
N THR A 59 12.54 13.32 6.91
CA THR A 59 11.97 12.26 6.07
C THR A 59 13.08 11.32 5.60
N GLY A 60 12.74 10.08 5.28
CA GLY A 60 13.73 9.08 4.82
C GLY A 60 13.09 8.01 3.95
N PRO A 61 13.90 7.28 3.15
CA PRO A 61 13.43 6.16 2.37
C PRO A 61 13.09 4.97 3.27
N ILE A 62 12.26 4.06 2.77
CA ILE A 62 12.03 2.75 3.39
C ILE A 62 13.00 1.70 2.82
N CYS A 63 13.35 0.70 3.64
CA CYS A 63 14.13 -0.43 3.20
C CYS A 63 13.32 -1.34 2.28
N LEU A 64 13.99 -1.96 1.30
CA LEU A 64 13.41 -3.06 0.52
C LEU A 64 13.79 -4.39 1.17
N PRO A 65 12.91 -5.41 1.10
CA PRO A 65 13.27 -6.76 1.50
C PRO A 65 14.37 -7.31 0.60
N ASN A 66 15.17 -8.23 1.13
CA ASN A 66 16.19 -8.91 0.34
C ASN A 66 15.54 -9.86 -0.67
N HIS A 67 16.25 -10.13 -1.76
CA HIS A 67 15.77 -11.08 -2.75
C HIS A 67 15.65 -12.48 -2.14
N GLY A 68 14.43 -13.04 -2.14
CA GLY A 68 14.14 -14.35 -1.54
C GLY A 68 14.00 -14.31 -0.01
N GLU A 69 13.83 -13.13 0.58
CA GLU A 69 13.45 -13.02 1.99
C GLU A 69 12.04 -13.57 2.21
N ASP A 70 11.92 -14.48 3.18
CA ASP A 70 10.65 -15.10 3.54
C ASP A 70 9.91 -14.28 4.60
N PHE A 71 8.61 -14.12 4.40
CA PHE A 71 7.71 -13.46 5.35
C PHE A 71 7.08 -14.50 6.28
N VAL A 72 7.47 -14.47 7.55
CA VAL A 72 7.03 -15.47 8.54
C VAL A 72 5.59 -15.17 8.98
N GLU A 73 4.71 -16.17 8.88
CA GLU A 73 3.32 -16.10 9.37
C GLU A 73 3.28 -15.72 10.86
N GLY A 74 2.32 -14.87 11.23
CA GLY A 74 2.17 -14.33 12.58
C GLY A 74 3.10 -13.17 12.91
N THR A 75 4.04 -12.81 12.03
CA THR A 75 4.85 -11.60 12.20
C THR A 75 3.95 -10.36 12.16
N MET A 76 4.09 -9.49 13.15
CA MET A 76 3.32 -8.25 13.23
C MET A 76 3.92 -7.19 12.29
N CYS A 77 3.10 -6.66 11.40
CA CYS A 77 3.44 -5.60 10.46
C CYS A 77 2.63 -4.34 10.72
N TRP A 78 3.16 -3.20 10.28
CA TRP A 78 2.49 -1.92 10.35
C TRP A 78 1.86 -1.60 8.99
N ILE A 79 0.61 -1.15 9.01
CA ILE A 79 -0.06 -0.50 7.89
C ILE A 79 -0.34 0.95 8.27
N SER A 80 -0.28 1.86 7.30
CA SER A 80 -0.59 3.27 7.53
C SER A 80 -1.26 3.91 6.32
N GLY A 81 -2.08 4.92 6.57
CA GLY A 81 -2.80 5.64 5.52
C GLY A 81 -3.74 6.71 6.06
N TRP A 82 -4.29 7.48 5.13
CA TRP A 82 -5.32 8.49 5.38
C TRP A 82 -6.69 8.09 4.82
N GLY A 83 -6.85 6.82 4.45
CA GLY A 83 -8.10 6.29 3.92
C GLY A 83 -9.26 6.42 4.92
N ALA A 84 -10.47 6.14 4.43
CA ALA A 84 -11.68 6.13 5.25
C ALA A 84 -11.48 5.33 6.55
N THR A 85 -12.09 5.81 7.62
CA THR A 85 -12.29 5.01 8.84
C THR A 85 -13.77 4.65 8.92
N GLU A 86 -14.16 3.66 9.73
CA GLU A 86 -15.59 3.32 9.88
C GLU A 86 -16.50 4.50 10.31
N ALA A 87 -15.89 5.58 10.81
CA ALA A 87 -16.59 6.79 11.25
C ALA A 87 -16.53 7.97 10.26
N ASP A 88 -15.63 7.97 9.27
CA ASP A 88 -15.37 9.15 8.43
C ASP A 88 -14.82 8.79 7.05
N GLU A 89 -15.27 9.48 5.99
CA GLU A 89 -14.94 9.13 4.59
C GLU A 89 -13.44 9.29 4.27
N THR A 90 -12.73 10.20 4.94
CA THR A 90 -11.26 10.35 4.83
C THR A 90 -10.71 10.98 6.10
N SER A 91 -9.68 10.40 6.70
CA SER A 91 -9.05 11.01 7.87
C SER A 91 -8.07 12.11 7.48
N LEU A 92 -8.21 13.27 8.13
CA LEU A 92 -7.26 14.38 8.01
C LEU A 92 -5.89 14.03 8.63
N VAL A 93 -5.80 13.01 9.47
CA VAL A 93 -4.58 12.62 10.19
C VAL A 93 -4.15 11.23 9.74
N LEU A 94 -2.83 11.02 9.63
CA LEU A 94 -2.27 9.72 9.28
C LEU A 94 -2.57 8.72 10.41
N HIS A 95 -3.26 7.63 10.06
CA HIS A 95 -3.45 6.52 10.97
C HIS A 95 -2.46 5.41 10.68
N SER A 96 -2.16 4.64 11.71
CA SER A 96 -1.39 3.42 11.60
C SER A 96 -2.01 2.34 12.47
N ALA A 97 -1.98 1.10 12.00
CA ALA A 97 -2.42 -0.05 12.75
C ALA A 97 -1.43 -1.21 12.59
N THR A 98 -1.46 -2.13 13.54
CA THR A 98 -0.63 -3.33 13.50
C THR A 98 -1.50 -4.54 13.12
N VAL A 99 -1.04 -5.33 12.16
CA VAL A 99 -1.73 -6.52 11.67
C VAL A 99 -0.76 -7.71 11.57
N PRO A 100 -1.20 -8.95 11.85
CA PRO A 100 -0.34 -10.12 11.68
C PRO A 100 -0.30 -10.54 10.22
N LEU A 101 0.86 -11.00 9.75
CA LEU A 101 0.99 -11.70 8.47
C LEU A 101 0.25 -13.04 8.51
N LEU A 102 -0.49 -13.32 7.44
CA LEU A 102 -1.23 -14.56 7.26
C LEU A 102 -0.60 -15.38 6.14
N SER A 103 -0.56 -16.69 6.29
CA SER A 103 -0.11 -17.55 5.20
C SER A 103 -1.07 -17.49 4.01
N THR A 104 -0.54 -17.64 2.78
CA THR A 104 -1.34 -17.75 1.55
C THR A 104 -2.39 -18.85 1.65
N LYS A 105 -2.09 -19.95 2.38
CA LYS A 105 -3.05 -21.03 2.63
C LYS A 105 -4.24 -20.57 3.45
N THR A 106 -4.00 -19.82 4.53
CA THR A 106 -5.05 -19.23 5.36
C THR A 106 -5.93 -18.28 4.55
N CYS A 107 -5.33 -17.39 3.76
CA CYS A 107 -6.10 -16.44 2.95
C CYS A 107 -6.85 -17.09 1.79
N ASN A 108 -6.35 -18.19 1.24
CA ASN A 108 -7.04 -18.93 0.18
C ASN A 108 -8.12 -19.90 0.68
N GLN A 109 -8.47 -19.87 1.96
CA GLN A 109 -9.64 -20.60 2.45
C GLN A 109 -10.92 -20.17 1.69
N PRO A 110 -11.88 -21.09 1.48
CA PRO A 110 -13.13 -20.80 0.76
C PRO A 110 -13.97 -19.65 1.36
N GLU A 111 -13.80 -19.39 2.65
CA GLU A 111 -14.53 -18.37 3.40
C GLU A 111 -13.89 -16.98 3.29
N VAL A 112 -12.63 -16.89 2.80
CA VAL A 112 -11.86 -15.64 2.74
C VAL A 112 -11.69 -15.18 1.28
N TYR A 113 -10.66 -15.65 0.56
CA TYR A 113 -10.40 -15.25 -0.83
C TYR A 113 -10.63 -16.35 -1.87
N ARG A 114 -11.02 -17.57 -1.47
CA ARG A 114 -11.37 -18.66 -2.43
C ARG A 114 -10.30 -18.97 -3.48
N GLY A 115 -9.03 -18.92 -3.09
CA GLY A 115 -7.92 -19.23 -4.01
C GLY A 115 -7.44 -18.07 -4.88
N LEU A 116 -7.92 -16.84 -4.65
CA LEU A 116 -7.55 -15.68 -5.46
C LEU A 116 -6.17 -15.08 -5.12
N ILE A 117 -5.60 -15.41 -3.94
CA ILE A 117 -4.29 -14.89 -3.53
C ILE A 117 -3.18 -15.72 -4.18
N SER A 118 -2.38 -15.10 -5.04
CA SER A 118 -1.26 -15.73 -5.73
C SER A 118 0.04 -15.67 -4.91
N SER A 119 1.11 -16.30 -5.41
CA SER A 119 2.46 -16.19 -4.83
C SER A 119 3.11 -14.82 -4.98
N TRP A 120 2.48 -13.89 -5.73
CA TRP A 120 2.95 -12.52 -5.94
C TRP A 120 2.24 -11.52 -5.01
N MET A 121 1.47 -12.02 -4.04
CA MET A 121 0.67 -11.25 -3.10
C MET A 121 0.98 -11.67 -1.67
N ILE A 122 0.87 -10.70 -0.74
CA ILE A 122 1.00 -10.92 0.69
C ILE A 122 -0.33 -10.58 1.36
N CYS A 123 -0.71 -11.39 2.35
CA CYS A 123 -1.93 -11.24 3.11
C CYS A 123 -1.60 -10.95 4.57
N ALA A 124 -2.30 -9.98 5.17
CA ALA A 124 -2.18 -9.65 6.58
C ALA A 124 -3.53 -9.18 7.10
N GLY A 125 -3.77 -9.35 8.40
CA GLY A 125 -5.01 -8.94 9.04
C GLY A 125 -5.54 -9.97 10.03
N TYR A 126 -6.70 -9.66 10.59
CA TYR A 126 -7.40 -10.54 11.53
C TYR A 126 -8.60 -11.18 10.83
N LEU A 127 -8.71 -12.51 10.87
CA LEU A 127 -9.85 -13.22 10.27
C LEU A 127 -11.20 -12.85 10.91
N GLU A 128 -11.16 -12.40 12.16
CA GLU A 128 -12.32 -11.93 12.93
C GLU A 128 -12.73 -10.49 12.55
N GLY A 129 -11.94 -9.81 11.71
CA GLY A 129 -12.14 -8.40 11.33
C GLY A 129 -11.61 -7.40 12.36
N GLY A 130 -12.10 -6.16 12.29
CA GLY A 130 -11.84 -5.09 13.26
C GLY A 130 -10.73 -4.10 12.87
N VAL A 131 -9.57 -4.59 12.40
CA VAL A 131 -8.47 -3.74 11.91
C VAL A 131 -8.16 -4.11 10.46
N ASP A 132 -8.51 -3.22 9.54
CA ASP A 132 -8.35 -3.40 8.09
C ASP A 132 -7.98 -2.08 7.38
N SER A 133 -7.50 -2.17 6.13
CA SER A 133 -7.32 -1.02 5.24
C SER A 133 -8.60 -0.75 4.44
N CYS A 134 -9.16 0.46 4.54
CA CYS A 134 -10.31 0.87 3.72
C CYS A 134 -9.90 1.33 2.30
N GLN A 135 -10.90 1.42 1.41
CA GLN A 135 -10.83 1.40 -0.06
C GLN A 135 -9.89 2.41 -0.78
N ASP A 136 -9.29 3.39 -0.10
CA ASP A 136 -8.63 4.54 -0.74
C ASP A 136 -7.11 4.61 -0.60
N SER A 137 -6.42 3.48 -0.47
CA SER A 137 -4.96 3.47 -0.59
C SER A 137 -4.47 2.39 -1.55
N LEU A 138 -4.05 2.83 -2.74
CA LEU A 138 -3.08 2.10 -3.56
C LEU A 138 -1.78 2.02 -2.76
N LEU A 139 -1.61 0.90 -2.05
CA LEU A 139 -0.45 0.64 -1.21
C LEU A 139 0.77 0.35 -2.10
N LEU A 140 1.73 1.28 -2.13
CA LEU A 140 3.10 1.00 -2.57
C LEU A 140 3.85 0.33 -1.40
N GLY A 141 3.62 -0.97 -1.22
CA GLY A 141 4.20 -1.84 -0.19
C GLY A 141 3.40 -3.14 -0.06
N PRO A 142 4.00 -4.28 0.30
CA PRO A 142 3.39 -5.58 0.05
C PRO A 142 2.45 -5.96 1.19
N VAL A 143 1.25 -5.39 1.23
CA VAL A 143 0.07 -6.00 1.86
C VAL A 143 -1.14 -5.43 1.14
N LYS A 144 -1.97 -6.27 0.54
CA LYS A 144 -3.31 -5.88 0.07
C LYS A 144 -4.29 -6.77 0.83
N SER A 145 -5.04 -6.22 1.78
CA SER A 145 -6.28 -6.83 2.23
C SER A 145 -7.42 -6.15 1.49
N SER A 146 -8.31 -6.95 0.91
CA SER A 146 -9.60 -6.48 0.43
C SER A 146 -10.66 -7.37 1.06
N LEU A 147 -11.64 -6.82 1.75
CA LEU A 147 -12.98 -7.40 1.70
C LEU A 147 -14.01 -6.29 1.69
N GLN A 148 -14.85 -6.36 0.65
CA GLN A 148 -16.11 -5.64 0.55
C GLN A 148 -17.00 -6.06 1.72
N SER A 149 -17.58 -5.08 2.41
CA SER A 149 -18.94 -5.15 2.93
C SER A 149 -19.77 -4.03 2.29
#